data_AF-A0A9X4AVP2-F1
#
_entry.id   AF-A0A9X4AVP2-F1
#
_cell.length_a   1.000
_cell.length_b   1.000
_cell.length_c   1.000
_cell.angle_alpha   90.00
_cell.angle_beta   90.00
_cell.angle_gamma   90.00
#
_symmetry.space_group_name_H-M   'P 1'
#
loop_
_entity.id
_entity.type
_entity.pdbx_description
1 polymer ?
#
loop_
_entity_poly.entity_id
_entity_poly.type
_entity_poly.pdbx_seq_one_letter_code
_entity_poly.pdbx_strand_id
1 'polypeptide(L)'
;MRSGAVWAQQAKLLPSDGAVEDSFGISVALLGDTALVGAWGDSDQGIYSGSAYVFVRSGAVWAQQAKLLPSDGAASDLFGGSVALSGDTALVGGATQRRPGVILRLGVCVRAERRNLDAAEQAPAQRRGGERLLRP
;
A
#
# COMPACT_ATOMS: atom_id res chain seq x y z
N MET A 1 4.13 20.08 -4.04
CA MET A 1 3.16 21.03 -3.49
C MET A 1 3.24 22.33 -4.28
N ARG A 2 2.08 22.89 -4.64
CA ARG A 2 2.00 24.15 -5.38
C ARG A 2 1.79 25.28 -4.38
N SER A 3 2.68 26.27 -4.40
CA SER A 3 2.50 27.54 -3.71
C SER A 3 2.50 28.66 -4.75
N GLY A 4 1.32 29.14 -5.11
CA GLY A 4 1.16 30.10 -6.20
C GLY A 4 1.58 29.53 -7.57
N ALA A 5 2.63 30.10 -8.17
CA ALA A 5 3.22 29.65 -9.44
C ALA A 5 4.42 28.69 -9.26
N VAL A 6 4.85 28.45 -8.02
CA VAL A 6 6.04 27.64 -7.73
C VAL A 6 5.63 26.20 -7.43
N TRP A 7 6.25 25.28 -8.16
CA TRP A 7 6.20 23.86 -7.86
C TRP A 7 7.37 23.49 -6.97
N ALA A 8 7.06 23.02 -5.76
CA ALA A 8 8.04 22.43 -4.86
C ALA A 8 7.84 20.92 -4.78
N GLN A 9 8.93 20.15 -4.72
CA GLN A 9 8.85 18.73 -4.42
C GLN A 9 8.25 18.54 -3.03
N GLN A 10 7.19 17.73 -2.92
CA GLN A 10 6.57 17.44 -1.62
C GLN A 10 7.21 16.22 -0.95
N ALA A 11 7.47 15.18 -1.71
CA ALA A 11 8.06 13.95 -1.22
C ALA A 11 8.81 13.24 -2.35
N LYS A 12 9.72 12.34 -1.96
CA LYS A 12 10.31 11.33 -2.84
C LYS A 12 9.77 9.98 -2.38
N LEU A 13 9.10 9.26 -3.27
CA LEU A 13 8.62 7.91 -2.99
C LEU A 13 9.71 6.93 -3.39
N LEU A 14 10.07 6.04 -2.47
CA LEU A 14 11.03 4.96 -2.70
C LEU A 14 10.39 3.66 -2.21
N PRO A 15 10.47 2.58 -2.99
CA PRO A 15 10.07 1.27 -2.51
C PRO A 15 11.02 0.82 -1.40
N SER A 16 10.50 0.09 -0.41
CA SER A 16 11.26 -0.42 0.75
C SER A 16 12.39 -1.38 0.38
N ASP A 17 12.27 -2.00 -0.78
CA ASP A 17 13.07 -3.11 -1.30
C ASP A 17 13.60 -2.81 -2.70
N GLY A 18 13.61 -1.53 -3.12
CA GLY A 18 14.06 -1.15 -4.45
C GLY A 18 15.48 -1.58 -4.76
N ALA A 19 15.63 -2.34 -5.84
CA ALA A 19 16.90 -2.75 -6.41
C ALA A 19 17.21 -1.98 -7.71
N VAL A 20 18.47 -2.12 -8.13
CA VAL A 20 18.91 -1.67 -9.45
C VAL A 20 18.16 -2.49 -10.50
N GLU A 21 17.72 -1.85 -11.60
CA GLU A 21 16.95 -2.44 -12.71
C GLU A 21 15.45 -2.74 -12.45
N ASP A 22 14.94 -2.61 -11.22
CA ASP A 22 13.51 -2.79 -10.95
C ASP A 22 12.59 -1.87 -11.76
N SER A 23 13.16 -0.80 -12.33
CA SER A 23 12.45 0.16 -13.17
C SER A 23 11.27 0.78 -12.43
N PHE A 24 11.43 0.98 -11.13
CA PHE A 24 10.46 1.65 -10.28
C PHE A 24 10.14 3.04 -10.82
N GLY A 25 8.85 3.36 -10.94
CA GLY A 25 8.40 4.63 -11.50
C GLY A 25 8.17 4.60 -13.01
N ILE A 26 8.23 3.43 -13.66
CA ILE A 26 7.92 3.30 -15.09
C ILE A 26 6.49 3.76 -15.42
N SER A 27 5.57 3.52 -14.49
CA SER A 27 4.16 3.83 -14.62
C SER A 27 3.67 4.33 -13.26
N VAL A 28 2.85 5.38 -13.29
CA VAL A 28 2.35 6.03 -12.08
C VAL A 28 0.89 6.39 -12.26
N ALA A 29 0.07 6.03 -11.28
CA ALA A 29 -1.30 6.52 -11.13
C ALA A 29 -1.46 7.16 -9.76
N LEU A 30 -2.22 8.25 -9.70
CA LEU A 30 -2.51 8.98 -8.47
C LEU A 30 -4.02 9.20 -8.36
N LEU A 31 -4.60 8.84 -7.21
CA LEU A 31 -5.98 9.09 -6.89
C LEU A 31 -6.10 9.53 -5.42
N GLY A 32 -6.45 10.80 -5.22
CA GLY A 32 -6.51 11.41 -3.89
C GLY A 32 -5.18 11.29 -3.15
N ASP A 33 -5.19 10.58 -2.03
CA ASP A 33 -4.01 10.31 -1.19
C ASP A 33 -3.32 8.98 -1.52
N THR A 34 -3.74 8.28 -2.58
CA THR A 34 -3.14 6.99 -3.00
C THR A 34 -2.33 7.15 -4.28
N ALA A 35 -1.08 6.71 -4.26
CA ALA A 35 -0.23 6.58 -5.43
C ALA A 35 0.05 5.11 -5.69
N LEU A 36 -0.07 4.69 -6.95
CA LEU A 36 0.26 3.36 -7.43
C LEU A 36 1.42 3.51 -8.42
N VAL A 37 2.51 2.81 -8.16
CA VAL A 37 3.76 2.94 -8.92
C VAL A 37 4.22 1.58 -9.40
N GLY A 38 4.36 1.40 -10.72
CA GLY A 38 4.85 0.16 -11.29
C GLY A 38 6.37 0.03 -11.27
N ALA A 39 6.84 -1.21 -11.23
CA ALA A 39 8.24 -1.61 -11.29
C ALA A 39 8.35 -2.92 -12.10
N TRP A 40 8.30 -2.81 -13.43
CA TRP A 40 8.23 -3.98 -14.31
C TRP A 40 9.50 -4.85 -14.29
N GLY A 41 10.63 -4.28 -13.89
CA GLY A 41 11.93 -4.97 -13.85
C GLY A 41 12.15 -5.77 -12.56
N ASP A 42 11.27 -5.60 -11.57
CA ASP A 42 11.33 -6.29 -10.29
C ASP A 42 11.32 -7.81 -10.50
N SER A 43 12.23 -8.52 -9.84
CA SER A 43 12.50 -9.93 -10.11
C SER A 43 12.18 -10.87 -8.93
N ASP A 44 11.37 -10.42 -7.96
CA ASP A 44 11.08 -11.17 -6.75
C ASP A 44 10.37 -12.52 -6.98
N GLN A 45 9.59 -12.65 -8.05
CA GLN A 45 8.88 -13.89 -8.41
C GLN A 45 9.45 -14.56 -9.67
N GLY A 46 10.46 -13.97 -10.31
CA GLY A 46 11.08 -14.45 -11.53
C GLY A 46 11.75 -13.30 -12.27
N ILE A 47 12.72 -13.57 -13.15
CA ILE A 47 13.43 -12.52 -13.89
C ILE A 47 12.42 -11.65 -14.65
N TYR A 48 12.35 -10.36 -14.31
CA TYR A 48 11.37 -9.40 -14.84
C TYR A 48 9.90 -9.84 -14.66
N SER A 49 9.57 -10.49 -13.52
CA SER A 49 8.17 -10.78 -13.17
C SER A 49 7.36 -9.50 -12.94
N GLY A 50 8.02 -8.47 -12.44
CA GLY A 50 7.47 -7.16 -12.17
C GLY A 50 6.67 -7.07 -10.87
N SER A 51 6.51 -5.86 -10.38
CA SER A 51 5.74 -5.52 -9.18
C SER A 51 5.07 -4.16 -9.32
N ALA A 52 4.13 -3.86 -8.42
CA ALA A 52 3.60 -2.51 -8.26
C ALA A 52 3.48 -2.13 -6.79
N TYR A 53 3.71 -0.86 -6.46
CA TYR A 53 3.80 -0.37 -5.11
C TYR A 53 2.69 0.62 -4.82
N VAL A 54 1.99 0.41 -3.70
CA VAL A 54 0.93 1.31 -3.23
C VAL A 54 1.51 2.19 -2.13
N PHE A 55 1.47 3.49 -2.34
CA PHE A 55 1.78 4.49 -1.33
C PHE A 55 0.52 5.23 -0.93
N VAL A 56 0.35 5.46 0.37
CA VAL A 56 -0.75 6.27 0.91
C VAL A 56 -0.17 7.46 1.64
N ARG A 57 -0.79 8.62 1.43
CA ARG A 57 -0.46 9.88 2.09
C ARG A 57 -1.34 10.08 3.31
N SER A 58 -0.69 10.44 4.42
CA SER A 58 -1.35 10.99 5.61
C SER A 58 -0.79 12.37 5.89
N GLY A 59 -1.59 13.41 5.60
CA GLY A 59 -1.13 14.80 5.64
C GLY A 59 -0.04 15.08 4.61
N ALA A 60 1.18 15.38 5.07
CA ALA A 60 2.34 15.60 4.20
C ALA A 60 3.21 14.34 3.99
N VAL A 61 2.98 13.29 4.77
CA VAL A 61 3.82 12.09 4.82
C VAL A 61 3.27 11.03 3.88
N TRP A 62 4.14 10.45 3.06
CA TRP A 62 3.82 9.29 2.24
C TRP A 62 4.47 8.04 2.82
N ALA A 63 3.73 6.95 2.87
CA ALA A 63 4.22 5.64 3.31
C ALA A 63 3.80 4.57 2.31
N GLN A 64 4.71 3.63 2.02
CA GLN A 64 4.36 2.41 1.30
C GLN A 64 3.41 1.58 2.16
N GLN A 65 2.23 1.26 1.63
CA GLN A 65 1.24 0.42 2.28
C GLN A 65 1.30 -1.03 1.81
N ALA A 66 1.62 -1.24 0.53
CA ALA A 66 1.68 -2.58 -0.04
C ALA A 66 2.65 -2.65 -1.21
N LYS A 67 3.21 -3.85 -1.41
CA LYS A 67 3.77 -4.31 -2.69
C LYS A 67 2.78 -5.31 -3.28
N LEU A 68 2.42 -5.11 -4.53
CA LEU A 68 1.53 -5.94 -5.33
C LEU A 68 2.41 -6.79 -6.25
N LEU A 69 2.25 -8.09 -6.13
CA LEU A 69 2.92 -9.08 -6.96
C LEU A 69 1.88 -9.77 -7.85
N PRO A 70 2.25 -10.18 -9.07
CA PRO A 70 1.40 -11.05 -9.89
C PRO A 70 1.14 -12.37 -9.15
N SER A 71 -0.09 -12.87 -9.19
CA SER A 71 -0.49 -14.10 -8.48
C SER A 71 0.15 -15.38 -9.04
N ASP A 72 0.49 -15.37 -10.32
CA ASP A 72 1.13 -16.45 -11.08
C ASP A 72 2.52 -16.04 -11.58
N GLY A 73 3.16 -15.09 -10.87
CA GLY A 73 4.38 -14.42 -11.27
C GLY A 73 5.39 -15.33 -11.95
N ALA A 74 5.56 -15.11 -13.26
CA ALA A 74 6.49 -15.84 -14.10
C ALA A 74 7.54 -14.88 -14.67
N ALA A 75 8.62 -15.46 -15.18
CA ALA A 75 9.66 -14.69 -15.83
C ALA A 75 9.09 -13.91 -17.02
N SER A 76 9.51 -12.66 -17.12
CA SER A 76 9.11 -11.71 -18.15
C SER A 76 7.63 -11.35 -18.15
N ASP A 77 6.90 -11.50 -17.04
CA ASP A 77 5.50 -11.01 -16.88
C ASP A 77 5.37 -9.48 -16.95
N LEU A 78 6.45 -8.76 -16.68
CA LEU A 78 6.53 -7.30 -16.73
C LEU A 78 5.38 -6.61 -15.96
N PHE A 79 4.90 -7.24 -14.88
CA PHE A 79 3.81 -6.72 -14.08
C PHE A 79 4.16 -5.33 -13.53
N GLY A 80 3.24 -4.36 -13.61
CA GLY A 80 3.57 -2.96 -13.32
C GLY A 80 4.07 -2.18 -14.52
N GLY A 81 4.10 -2.78 -15.72
CA GLY A 81 4.34 -2.05 -16.97
C GLY A 81 3.27 -0.99 -17.27
N SER A 82 2.04 -1.19 -16.80
CA SER A 82 0.98 -0.16 -16.80
C SER A 82 0.17 -0.21 -15.51
N VAL A 83 -0.27 0.95 -15.04
CA VAL A 83 -1.09 1.06 -13.82
C VAL A 83 -2.23 2.06 -14.01
N ALA A 84 -3.37 1.81 -13.36
CA ALA A 84 -4.48 2.75 -13.26
C ALA A 84 -5.15 2.66 -11.89
N LEU A 85 -5.74 3.77 -11.45
CA LEU A 85 -6.53 3.85 -10.22
C LEU A 85 -7.91 4.44 -10.54
N SER A 86 -8.96 3.84 -10.00
CA SER A 86 -10.32 4.38 -10.06
C SER A 86 -11.13 3.97 -8.83
N GLY A 87 -11.54 4.95 -8.02
CA GLY A 87 -12.13 4.71 -6.70
C GLY A 87 -11.27 3.76 -5.86
N ASP A 88 -11.89 2.70 -5.35
CA ASP A 88 -11.20 1.63 -4.61
C ASP A 88 -10.72 0.51 -5.55
N THR A 89 -10.35 0.80 -6.79
CA THR A 89 -9.85 -0.20 -7.74
C THR A 89 -8.50 0.21 -8.30
N ALA A 90 -7.54 -0.70 -8.18
CA ALA A 90 -6.24 -0.63 -8.81
C ALA A 90 -6.19 -1.63 -9.97
N LEU A 91 -5.73 -1.17 -11.12
CA LEU A 91 -5.40 -2.02 -12.26
C LEU A 91 -3.89 -2.02 -12.43
N VAL A 92 -3.33 -3.21 -12.59
CA VAL A 92 -1.91 -3.38 -12.89
C VAL A 92 -1.80 -4.34 -14.07
N GLY A 93 -1.24 -3.83 -15.16
CA GLY A 93 -1.00 -4.59 -16.38
C GLY A 93 0.47 -4.99 -16.49
N GLY A 94 0.68 -6.16 -17.09
CA GLY A 94 1.98 -6.62 -17.59
C GLY A 94 1.90 -6.78 -19.10
N ALA A 95 2.93 -6.32 -19.82
CA ALA A 95 2.96 -6.37 -21.27
C ALA A 95 3.59 -7.69 -21.75
N THR A 96 2.91 -8.82 -21.54
CA THR A 96 3.36 -10.09 -22.14
C THR A 96 2.37 -10.69 -23.10
N GLN A 97 2.95 -11.47 -24.01
CA GLN A 97 2.24 -12.23 -25.02
C GLN A 97 1.40 -13.39 -24.45
N ARG A 98 1.22 -13.52 -23.11
CA ARG A 98 0.58 -14.71 -22.54
C ARG A 98 -0.63 -14.52 -21.62
N ARG A 99 -0.93 -13.38 -20.97
CA ARG A 99 -2.18 -13.24 -20.15
C ARG A 99 -2.68 -11.80 -19.95
N PRO A 100 -4.00 -11.58 -19.73
CA PRO A 100 -4.57 -10.26 -19.44
C PRO A 100 -4.25 -9.76 -18.02
N GLY A 101 -4.23 -8.43 -17.83
CA GLY A 101 -3.86 -7.75 -16.58
C GLY A 101 -4.76 -8.05 -15.37
N VAL A 102 -4.22 -7.86 -14.17
CA VAL A 102 -4.90 -8.18 -12.91
C VAL A 102 -5.74 -6.98 -12.45
N ILE A 103 -7.00 -7.23 -12.13
CA ILE A 103 -7.92 -6.26 -11.51
C ILE A 103 -7.89 -6.48 -10.00
N LEU A 104 -7.43 -5.48 -9.24
CA LEU A 104 -7.44 -5.52 -7.78
C LEU A 104 -8.44 -4.50 -7.25
N ARG A 105 -9.45 -4.97 -6.51
CA ARG A 105 -10.27 -4.08 -5.69
C ARG A 105 -9.51 -3.81 -4.39
N LEU A 106 -9.14 -2.55 -4.15
CA LEU A 106 -8.51 -2.06 -2.91
C LEU A 106 -9.35 -2.32 -1.64
N GLY A 107 -10.57 -2.87 -1.76
CA GLY A 107 -11.38 -3.35 -0.65
C GLY A 107 -11.33 -4.86 -0.33
N VAL A 108 -10.65 -5.70 -1.13
CA VAL A 108 -10.66 -7.18 -0.94
C VAL A 108 -9.28 -7.83 -0.82
N CYS A 109 -8.16 -7.12 -1.06
CA CYS A 109 -6.83 -7.73 -0.83
C CYS A 109 -5.76 -6.77 -0.27
N VAL A 110 -6.14 -5.94 0.70
CA VAL A 110 -5.20 -5.49 1.75
C VAL A 110 -5.91 -5.66 3.09
N ARG A 111 -6.02 -6.92 3.56
CA ARG A 111 -6.04 -7.16 5.00
C ARG A 111 -4.58 -7.19 5.48
N ALA A 112 -3.87 -6.07 5.30
CA ALA A 112 -2.79 -5.74 6.22
C ALA A 112 -3.48 -5.48 7.56
N GLU A 113 -3.03 -6.17 8.61
CA GLU A 113 -3.67 -6.26 9.92
C GLU A 113 -4.19 -4.91 10.41
N ARG A 114 -5.52 -4.81 10.61
CA ARG A 114 -6.06 -3.85 11.56
C ARG A 114 -5.56 -4.29 12.94
N ARG A 115 -4.40 -3.81 13.38
CA ARG A 115 -4.06 -3.84 14.81
C ARG A 115 -4.99 -2.84 15.49
N ASN A 116 -6.05 -3.39 16.08
CA ASN A 116 -6.98 -2.84 17.07
C ASN A 116 -6.70 -1.41 17.52
N LEU A 117 -7.55 -0.48 17.07
CA LEU A 117 -7.84 0.78 17.75
C LEU A 117 -9.16 0.64 18.52
N ASP A 118 -9.28 -0.36 19.39
CA ASP A 118 -10.44 -0.52 20.27
C ASP A 118 -9.99 -1.06 21.63
N ALA A 119 -9.24 -0.24 22.37
CA ALA A 119 -8.93 -0.48 23.78
C ALA A 119 -8.95 0.84 24.56
N ALA A 120 -10.05 1.57 24.48
CA ALA A 120 -10.25 2.76 25.30
C ALA A 120 -11.73 3.17 25.45
N GLU A 121 -12.65 2.24 25.70
CA GLU A 121 -13.94 2.64 26.30
C GLU A 121 -14.61 1.50 27.05
N GLN A 122 -14.27 1.35 28.34
CA GLN A 122 -15.16 0.78 29.35
C GLN A 122 -14.63 1.06 30.76
N ALA A 123 -15.00 2.22 31.29
CA ALA A 123 -15.22 2.48 32.72
C ALA A 123 -16.02 3.80 32.83
N PRO A 124 -16.80 4.09 33.89
CA PRO A 124 -16.98 3.36 35.15
C PRO A 124 -18.44 3.22 35.62
N ALA A 125 -18.72 2.36 36.61
CA ALA A 125 -19.82 2.58 37.55
C ALA A 125 -19.57 1.89 38.90
N GLN A 126 -19.44 2.71 39.94
CA GLN A 126 -19.41 2.35 41.36
C GLN A 126 -20.74 1.79 41.85
N ARG A 127 -20.72 0.79 42.75
CA ARG A 127 -21.50 0.72 44.03
C ARG A 127 -20.72 -0.21 44.99
N ARG A 128 -20.06 0.33 46.02
CA ARG A 128 -20.51 0.57 47.42
C ARG A 128 -20.77 -0.69 48.27
N GLY A 129 -20.09 -0.73 49.42
CA GLY A 129 -20.36 -1.59 50.60
C GLY A 129 -19.15 -2.49 50.89
N GLY A 130 -18.25 -2.17 51.85
CA GLY A 130 -18.40 -2.44 53.29
C GLY A 130 -17.94 -3.88 53.56
N GLU A 131 -17.02 -4.26 54.46
CA GLU A 131 -16.58 -3.82 55.79
C GLU A 131 -15.20 -4.48 56.04
N ARG A 132 -14.20 -3.82 56.67
CA ARG A 132 -13.84 -3.89 58.11
C ARG A 132 -13.65 -5.35 58.59
N LEU A 133 -12.60 -5.86 59.26
CA LEU A 133 -11.38 -5.36 59.90
C LEU A 133 -10.76 -6.55 60.69
N LEU A 134 -9.44 -6.54 60.81
CA LEU A 134 -8.59 -7.17 61.85
C LEU A 134 -8.38 -8.70 61.92
N ARG A 135 -7.09 -9.00 62.05
CA ARG A 135 -6.44 -10.24 62.46
C ARG A 135 -6.81 -10.63 63.90
N PRO A 136 -6.55 -11.88 64.28
CA PRO A 136 -5.42 -12.13 65.20
C PRO A 136 -4.26 -12.86 64.53
#